data_AF-A0A3M0XHU8-F1
#
_entry.id   AF-A0A3M0XHU8-F1
#
_cell.length_a   1.000
_cell.length_b   1.000
_cell.length_c   1.000
_cell.angle_alpha   90.00
_cell.angle_beta   90.00
_cell.angle_gamma   90.00
#
_symmetry.space_group_name_H-M   'P 1'
#
loop_
_entity.id
_entity.type
_entity.pdbx_description
1 polymer ?
#
loop_
_entity_poly.entity_id
_entity_poly.type
_entity_poly.pdbx_seq_one_letter_code
_entity_poly.pdbx_strand_id
1 'polypeptide(L)'
;MIEEAVRYLAYFITFSFLGWVVDTTYRSLISGHYAPRTYLPFISVVYGIGGTMLLILYKNTNYNLMEHTLIGGISVTILELISGIFCDKVLKRKLWDYSKNAYNLWGHVDVLHTIYWFGLAALLRFALPYLP
;
A
#
# COMPACT_ATOMS: atom_id res chain seq x y z
N MET A 1 6.20 -7.56 -24.67
CA MET A 1 4.84 -7.68 -24.08
C MET A 1 4.79 -8.75 -22.99
N ILE A 2 5.13 -10.02 -23.24
CA ILE A 2 5.09 -11.09 -22.22
C ILE A 2 6.09 -10.83 -21.07
N GLU A 3 7.34 -10.50 -21.38
CA GLU A 3 8.37 -10.25 -20.36
C GLU A 3 8.02 -9.10 -19.41
N GLU A 4 7.39 -8.05 -19.95
CA GLU A 4 6.95 -6.91 -19.16
C GLU A 4 5.78 -7.26 -18.24
N ALA A 5 4.82 -8.04 -18.72
CA ALA A 5 3.74 -8.55 -17.88
C ALA A 5 4.28 -9.44 -16.74
N VAL A 6 5.25 -10.31 -17.03
CA VAL A 6 5.92 -11.14 -16.02
C VAL A 6 6.64 -10.28 -14.99
N ARG A 7 7.32 -9.22 -15.42
CA ARG A 7 8.01 -8.29 -14.51
C ARG A 7 7.05 -7.56 -13.58
N TYR A 8 5.93 -7.02 -14.09
CA TYR A 8 4.94 -6.35 -13.24
C TYR A 8 4.23 -7.33 -12.30
N LEU A 9 4.00 -8.57 -12.73
CA LEU A 9 3.47 -9.62 -11.84
C LEU A 9 4.47 -9.94 -10.72
N ALA A 10 5.77 -10.01 -11.01
CA ALA A 10 6.80 -10.25 -10.01
C ALA A 10 6.87 -9.10 -8.98
N TYR A 11 6.76 -7.84 -9.43
CA TYR A 11 6.66 -6.69 -8.54
C TYR A 11 5.41 -6.76 -7.67
N PHE A 12 4.24 -7.06 -8.25
CA PHE A 12 3.00 -7.22 -7.51
C PHE A 12 3.12 -8.27 -6.41
N ILE A 13 3.62 -9.47 -6.73
CA ILE A 13 3.81 -10.55 -5.76
C ILE A 13 4.77 -10.12 -4.64
N THR A 14 5.89 -9.49 -5.00
CA THR A 14 6.90 -9.03 -4.04
C THR A 14 6.33 -8.00 -3.07
N PHE A 15 5.70 -6.94 -3.59
CA PHE A 15 5.11 -5.90 -2.75
C PHE A 15 3.90 -6.41 -1.97
N SER A 16 3.11 -7.33 -2.50
CA SER A 16 2.02 -7.97 -1.77
C SER A 16 2.51 -8.76 -0.56
N PHE A 17 3.61 -9.50 -0.72
CA PHE A 17 4.19 -10.27 0.37
C PHE A 17 4.83 -9.36 1.43
N LEU A 18 5.67 -8.41 1.01
CA LEU A 18 6.29 -7.46 1.93
C LEU A 18 5.24 -6.64 2.69
N GLY A 19 4.21 -6.17 1.98
CA GLY A 19 3.10 -5.46 2.58
C GLY A 19 2.33 -6.30 3.59
N TRP A 20 2.09 -7.57 3.29
CA TRP A 20 1.49 -8.50 4.25
C TRP A 20 2.37 -8.68 5.49
N VAL A 21 3.70 -8.81 5.33
CA VAL A 21 4.63 -8.90 6.47
C VAL A 21 4.53 -7.66 7.34
N VAL A 22 4.61 -6.47 6.74
CA VAL A 22 4.60 -5.21 7.50
C VAL A 22 3.25 -5.00 8.20
N ASP A 23 2.14 -5.12 7.48
CA ASP A 23 0.79 -4.93 8.03
C ASP A 23 0.47 -5.95 9.14
N THR A 24 0.74 -7.24 8.87
CA THR A 24 0.48 -8.31 9.84
C THR A 24 1.36 -8.16 11.07
N THR A 25 2.63 -7.78 10.91
CA THR A 25 3.54 -7.56 12.05
C THR A 25 3.07 -6.40 12.90
N TYR A 26 2.85 -5.22 12.29
CA TYR A 26 2.37 -4.03 12.99
C TYR A 26 1.11 -4.32 13.81
N ARG A 27 0.13 -4.98 13.20
CA ARG A 27 -1.15 -5.29 13.85
C ARG A 27 -1.02 -6.37 14.91
N SER A 28 -0.19 -7.37 14.68
CA SER A 28 0.02 -8.44 15.66
C SER A 28 0.73 -7.91 16.91
N LEU A 29 1.65 -6.96 16.74
CA LEU A 29 2.30 -6.28 17.86
C LEU A 29 1.31 -5.42 18.66
N ILE A 30 0.43 -4.66 17.99
CA ILE A 30 -0.56 -3.82 18.66
C ILE A 30 -1.64 -4.64 19.37
N SER A 31 -2.10 -5.74 18.76
CA SER A 31 -3.16 -6.58 19.32
C SER A 31 -2.67 -7.61 20.34
N GLY A 32 -1.35 -7.84 20.41
CA GLY A 32 -0.75 -8.84 21.30
C GLY A 32 -0.96 -10.29 20.86
N HIS A 33 -1.52 -10.52 19.67
CA HIS A 33 -1.72 -11.85 19.09
C HIS A 33 -1.59 -11.80 17.57
N TYR A 34 -1.41 -12.96 16.92
CA TYR A 34 -1.37 -13.03 15.47
C TYR A 34 -2.70 -12.53 14.86
N ALA A 35 -2.65 -11.45 14.06
CA ALA A 35 -3.83 -10.74 13.59
C ALA A 35 -3.74 -10.29 12.11
N PRO A 36 -3.58 -11.22 11.15
CA PRO A 36 -3.60 -10.89 9.73
C PRO A 36 -4.99 -10.40 9.32
N ARG A 37 -5.04 -9.34 8.50
CA ARG A 37 -6.30 -8.83 7.95
C ARG A 37 -6.30 -8.74 6.43
N THR A 38 -5.57 -9.64 5.78
CA THR A 38 -5.67 -9.83 4.33
C THR A 38 -6.79 -10.80 3.98
N TYR A 39 -7.35 -10.64 2.78
CA TYR A 39 -8.30 -11.59 2.22
C TYR A 39 -7.63 -12.92 1.85
N LEU A 40 -6.45 -12.82 1.26
CA LEU A 40 -5.61 -13.95 0.87
C LEU A 40 -4.44 -14.07 1.86
N PRO A 41 -4.14 -15.26 2.39
CA PRO A 41 -2.94 -15.47 3.21
C PRO A 41 -1.69 -14.99 2.46
N PHE A 42 -0.75 -14.35 3.17
CA PHE A 42 0.54 -13.90 2.63
C PHE A 42 0.49 -12.82 1.54
N ILE A 43 -0.70 -12.39 1.10
CA ILE A 43 -0.88 -11.48 -0.03
C ILE A 43 -1.70 -10.28 0.41
N SER A 44 -1.05 -9.12 0.50
CA SER A 44 -1.73 -7.84 0.63
C SER A 44 -1.94 -7.21 -0.75
N VAL A 45 -3.19 -7.24 -1.24
CA VAL A 45 -3.52 -6.73 -2.58
C VAL A 45 -3.27 -5.22 -2.67
N VAL A 46 -3.59 -4.45 -1.63
CA VAL A 46 -3.39 -2.99 -1.60
C VAL A 46 -1.91 -2.64 -1.74
N TYR A 47 -1.04 -3.32 -1.00
CA TYR A 47 0.41 -3.09 -1.11
C TYR A 47 0.98 -3.57 -2.44
N GLY A 48 0.49 -4.70 -2.97
CA GLY A 48 0.89 -5.20 -4.28
C GLY A 48 0.58 -4.21 -5.40
N ILE A 49 -0.66 -3.72 -5.45
CA ILE A 49 -1.08 -2.69 -6.42
C ILE A 49 -0.30 -1.39 -6.17
N GLY A 50 -0.26 -0.93 -4.92
CA GLY A 50 0.38 0.34 -4.56
C GLY A 50 1.87 0.37 -4.91
N GLY A 51 2.63 -0.62 -4.48
CA GLY A 51 4.07 -0.70 -4.75
C GLY A 51 4.38 -0.83 -6.25
N THR A 52 3.61 -1.65 -6.97
CA THR A 52 3.78 -1.80 -8.43
C THR A 52 3.44 -0.51 -9.17
N MET A 53 2.33 0.15 -8.80
CA MET A 53 1.91 1.42 -9.35
C MET A 53 2.96 2.52 -9.11
N LEU A 54 3.50 2.62 -7.90
CA LEU A 54 4.56 3.58 -7.58
C LEU A 54 5.83 3.30 -8.37
N LEU A 55 6.23 2.04 -8.51
CA LEU A 55 7.42 1.68 -9.27
C LEU A 55 7.26 2.02 -10.75
N ILE A 56 6.09 1.78 -11.34
CA ILE A 56 5.76 2.19 -12.71
C ILE A 56 5.82 3.70 -12.83
N LEU A 57 5.20 4.45 -11.90
CA LEU A 57 5.24 5.90 -11.89
C LEU A 57 6.69 6.38 -11.89
N TYR A 58 7.51 5.90 -10.95
CA TYR A 58 8.86 6.41 -10.75
C TYR A 58 9.83 6.03 -11.87
N LYS A 59 9.65 4.87 -12.52
CA LYS A 59 10.46 4.48 -13.69
C LYS A 59 10.08 5.25 -14.96
N ASN A 60 8.86 5.79 -15.06
CA ASN A 60 8.37 6.48 -16.25
C ASN A 60 8.31 8.01 -16.12
N THR A 61 8.72 8.58 -14.98
CA THR A 61 8.75 10.02 -14.75
C THR A 61 10.09 10.49 -14.20
N ASN A 62 10.54 11.67 -14.63
CA ASN A 62 11.80 12.27 -14.16
C ASN A 62 11.61 13.24 -12.98
N TYR A 63 10.64 12.95 -12.11
CA TYR A 63 10.33 13.80 -10.97
C TYR A 63 11.42 13.75 -9.88
N ASN A 64 11.55 14.84 -9.14
CA ASN A 64 12.42 14.90 -7.98
C ASN A 64 11.83 14.08 -6.79
N LEU A 65 12.60 13.98 -5.70
CA LEU A 65 12.18 13.20 -4.52
C LEU A 65 10.85 13.70 -3.93
N MET A 66 10.69 15.01 -3.83
CA MET A 66 9.50 15.63 -3.23
C MET A 66 8.26 15.34 -4.08
N GLU A 67 8.35 15.56 -5.38
CA GLU A 67 7.27 15.27 -6.33
C GLU A 67 6.84 13.80 -6.29
N HIS A 68 7.78 12.86 -6.33
CA HIS A 68 7.49 11.43 -6.22
C HIS A 68 6.85 11.05 -4.87
N THR A 69 7.28 11.68 -3.78
CA THR A 69 6.74 11.44 -2.45
C THR A 69 5.31 11.95 -2.34
N LEU A 70 5.04 13.17 -2.79
CA LEU A 70 3.72 13.78 -2.75
C LEU A 70 2.73 13.02 -3.65
N ILE A 71 3.06 12.86 -4.93
CA ILE A 71 2.17 12.20 -5.89
C ILE A 71 1.97 10.73 -5.49
N GLY A 72 3.05 10.06 -5.09
CA GLY A 72 3.00 8.66 -4.68
C GLY A 72 2.17 8.45 -3.41
N GLY A 73 2.42 9.22 -2.37
CA GLY A 73 1.66 9.17 -1.11
C GLY A 73 0.18 9.44 -1.31
N ILE A 74 -0.17 10.47 -2.10
CA ILE A 74 -1.57 10.76 -2.48
C ILE A 74 -2.18 9.58 -3.24
N SER A 75 -1.47 9.04 -4.22
CA SER A 75 -1.98 7.94 -5.06
C SER A 75 -2.27 6.68 -4.24
N VAL A 76 -1.38 6.31 -3.31
CA VAL A 76 -1.60 5.15 -2.43
C VAL A 76 -2.69 5.41 -1.41
N THR A 77 -2.83 6.64 -0.91
CA THR A 77 -3.93 7.01 0.00
C THR A 77 -5.30 6.90 -0.71
N ILE A 78 -5.38 7.35 -1.97
CA ILE A 78 -6.58 7.17 -2.80
C ILE A 78 -6.85 5.67 -3.03
N LEU A 79 -5.82 4.88 -3.32
CA LEU A 79 -5.94 3.44 -3.46
C LEU A 79 -6.47 2.77 -2.19
N GLU A 80 -5.98 3.16 -1.00
CA GLU A 80 -6.45 2.66 0.29
C GLU A 80 -7.94 3.01 0.49
N LEU A 81 -8.33 4.26 0.20
CA LEU A 81 -9.72 4.70 0.30
C LEU A 81 -10.65 3.86 -0.60
N ILE A 82 -10.31 3.73 -1.88
CA ILE A 82 -11.10 2.95 -2.85
C ILE A 82 -11.16 1.49 -2.42
N SER A 83 -10.03 0.91 -2.01
CA SER A 83 -9.95 -0.49 -1.57
C SER A 83 -10.76 -0.72 -0.29
N GLY A 84 -10.74 0.21 0.66
CA GLY A 84 -11.51 0.17 1.88
C GLY A 84 -13.02 0.19 1.61
N ILE A 85 -13.46 1.10 0.74
CA ILE A 85 -14.86 1.19 0.29
C ILE A 85 -15.27 -0.10 -0.43
N PHE A 86 -14.43 -0.62 -1.33
CA PHE A 86 -14.70 -1.87 -2.04
C PHE A 86 -14.86 -3.05 -1.08
N CYS A 87 -13.96 -3.19 -0.11
CA CYS A 87 -14.03 -4.25 0.90
C CYS A 87 -15.32 -4.15 1.74
N ASP A 88 -15.69 -2.94 2.17
CA ASP A 88 -16.92 -2.71 2.94
C ASP A 88 -18.19 -2.96 2.12
N LYS A 89 -18.29 -2.36 0.92
CA LYS A 89 -19.53 -2.35 0.14
C LYS A 89 -19.75 -3.59 -0.69
N VAL A 90 -18.69 -4.13 -1.30
CA VAL A 90 -18.78 -5.27 -2.23
C VAL A 90 -18.51 -6.56 -1.47
N LEU A 91 -17.39 -6.64 -0.75
CA LEU A 91 -17.00 -7.86 -0.05
C LEU A 91 -17.66 -8.03 1.32
N LYS A 92 -18.45 -7.03 1.77
CA LYS A 92 -19.15 -7.01 3.06
C LYS A 92 -18.25 -7.32 4.25
N ARG A 93 -16.97 -6.93 4.16
CA ARG A 93 -15.97 -7.18 5.20
C ARG A 93 -15.07 -5.97 5.37
N LYS A 94 -15.00 -5.49 6.61
CA LYS A 94 -14.13 -4.39 6.97
C LYS A 94 -12.76 -4.92 7.40
N LEU A 95 -11.78 -4.87 6.49
CA LEU A 95 -10.42 -5.32 6.78
C LEU A 95 -9.73 -4.38 7.77
N TRP A 96 -9.90 -3.07 7.67
CA TRP A 96 -9.41 -2.13 8.66
C TRP A 96 -10.48 -1.10 9.00
N ASP A 97 -10.38 -0.52 10.20
CA ASP A 97 -11.34 0.45 10.70
C ASP A 97 -10.63 1.56 11.46
N TYR A 98 -10.54 2.72 10.83
CA TYR A 98 -9.95 3.93 11.41
C TYR A 98 -11.01 4.91 11.93
N SER A 99 -12.26 4.48 12.11
CA SER A 99 -13.35 5.36 12.57
C SER A 99 -13.09 6.03 13.92
N LYS A 100 -12.22 5.43 14.74
CA LYS A 100 -11.80 5.97 16.06
C LYS A 100 -10.59 6.90 15.98
N ASN A 101 -9.95 7.00 14.81
CA ASN A 101 -8.75 7.81 14.63
C ASN A 101 -9.14 9.25 14.28
N ALA A 102 -8.34 10.21 14.70
CA ALA A 102 -8.56 11.62 14.37
C ALA A 102 -8.45 11.84 12.86
N TYR A 103 -9.28 12.75 12.32
CA TYR A 103 -9.28 13.11 10.89
C TYR A 103 -9.43 11.93 9.93
N ASN A 104 -10.21 10.91 10.32
CA ASN A 104 -10.53 9.80 9.44
C ASN A 104 -11.60 10.19 8.40
N LEU A 105 -11.54 9.55 7.23
CA LEU A 105 -12.55 9.64 6.19
C LEU A 105 -13.31 8.31 6.10
N TRP A 106 -14.56 8.32 6.57
CA TRP A 106 -15.46 7.15 6.63
C TRP A 106 -14.85 5.90 7.30
N GLY A 107 -13.83 6.09 8.15
CA GLY A 107 -13.06 5.02 8.78
C GLY A 107 -12.21 4.18 7.81
N HIS A 108 -11.96 4.64 6.58
CA HIS A 108 -11.17 3.92 5.57
C HIS A 108 -9.73 4.46 5.41
N VAL A 109 -9.53 5.76 5.59
CA VAL A 109 -8.21 6.40 5.62
C VAL A 109 -8.17 7.40 6.77
N ASP A 110 -6.98 7.70 7.28
CA ASP A 110 -6.75 8.76 8.28
C ASP A 110 -5.41 9.46 8.02
N VAL A 111 -5.10 10.50 8.80
CA VAL A 111 -3.85 11.27 8.65
C VAL A 111 -2.61 10.45 8.99
N LEU A 112 -2.68 9.59 10.01
CA LEU A 112 -1.52 8.82 10.46
C LEU A 112 -1.05 7.82 9.39
N HIS A 113 -1.97 7.05 8.82
CA HIS A 113 -1.69 6.08 7.77
C HIS A 113 -1.37 6.79 6.45
N THR A 114 -1.98 7.95 6.19
CA THR A 114 -1.56 8.81 5.07
C THR A 114 -0.08 9.20 5.20
N ILE A 115 0.38 9.67 6.36
CA ILE A 115 1.80 10.00 6.58
C ILE A 115 2.69 8.76 6.39
N TYR A 116 2.23 7.60 6.87
CA TYR A 116 2.93 6.33 6.65
C TYR A 116 3.09 6.00 5.15
N TRP A 117 2.05 6.20 4.33
CA TRP A 117 2.14 6.01 2.87
C TRP A 117 3.13 6.96 2.20
N PHE A 118 3.19 8.22 2.63
CA PHE A 118 4.19 9.17 2.15
C PHE A 118 5.61 8.71 2.51
N GLY A 119 5.81 8.21 3.73
CA GLY A 119 7.08 7.63 4.17
C GLY A 119 7.51 6.44 3.30
N LEU A 120 6.59 5.51 3.01
CA LEU A 120 6.86 4.38 2.12
C LEU A 120 7.13 4.80 0.68
N ALA A 121 6.40 5.79 0.16
CA ALA A 121 6.62 6.35 -1.17
C ALA A 121 8.03 6.95 -1.29
N ALA A 122 8.45 7.75 -0.30
CA ALA A 122 9.81 8.28 -0.23
C ALA A 122 10.85 7.16 -0.14
N LEU A 123 10.63 6.15 0.73
CA LEU A 123 11.53 5.01 0.89
C LEU A 123 11.72 4.25 -0.43
N LEU A 124 10.64 3.96 -1.15
CA LEU A 124 10.70 3.30 -2.45
C LEU A 124 11.49 4.14 -3.46
N ARG A 125 11.30 5.46 -3.46
CA ARG A 125 12.07 6.36 -4.32
C ARG A 125 13.57 6.37 -3.98
N PHE A 126 13.95 6.20 -2.72
CA PHE A 126 15.35 6.00 -2.33
C PHE A 126 15.89 4.62 -2.71
N ALA A 127 15.05 3.59 -2.65
CA ALA A 127 15.40 2.22 -3.02
C ALA A 127 15.49 2.01 -4.55
N LEU A 128 14.82 2.85 -5.35
CA LEU A 128 14.69 2.71 -6.79
C LEU A 128 16.01 2.42 -7.55
N PRO A 129 17.15 3.10 -7.28
CA PRO A 129 18.40 2.83 -7.98
C PRO A 129 19.00 1.44 -7.71
N TYR A 130 18.56 0.77 -6.64
CA TYR A 130 19.03 -0.55 -6.24
C TYR A 130 18.09 -1.67 -6.70
N LEU A 131 16.93 -1.31 -7.26
CA LEU A 131 15.97 -2.27 -7.80
C LEU A 131 16.32 -2.59 -9.25
N PRO A 132 16.26 -3.87 -9.65
CA PRO A 132 16.50 -4.29 -11.03
C PRO A 132 15.44 -3.78 -12.02
#